data_AF-A0A7W0QNB7-F1
#
_entry.id   AF-A0A7W0QNB7-F1
#
_cell.length_a   1.000
_cell.length_b   1.000
_cell.length_c   1.000
_cell.angle_alpha   90.00
_cell.angle_beta   90.00
_cell.angle_gamma   90.00
#
_symmetry.space_group_name_H-M   'P 1'
#
loop_
_entity.id
_entity.type
_entity.pdbx_description
1 polymer ?
#
loop_
_entity_poly.entity_id
_entity_poly.type
_entity_poly.pdbx_seq_one_letter_code
_entity_poly.pdbx_strand_id
1 'polypeptide(L)'
;MNGLASQEFDALRQTIRSRGTARPIMFLVGLATWAATLLAILLLLQNPIASVVPLLVLLATFETVRSLHLGVERIGRYVQVFFEEGVGNQAPVAAPAWEHTAMIFGPGAPGAGVHPFFQPVFMLATLANLLAVLLPAPLLVEMATLLVPHVAFLVWIIHCNRKMRKQRAIELARFRQIRSALAQ
;
A
#
# COMPACT_ATOMS: atom_id res chain seq x y z
N MET A 1 27.64 -15.44 9.05
CA MET A 1 26.68 -14.64 9.83
C MET A 1 26.68 -15.14 11.26
N ASN A 2 26.81 -14.27 12.26
CA ASN A 2 26.69 -14.69 13.67
C ASN A 2 25.23 -15.07 13.97
N GLY A 3 24.99 -15.91 14.98
CA GLY A 3 23.64 -16.44 15.27
C GLY A 3 22.54 -15.38 15.38
N LEU A 4 22.85 -14.21 15.94
CA LEU A 4 21.93 -13.07 16.03
C LEU A 4 21.52 -12.51 14.67
N ALA A 5 22.45 -12.39 13.72
CA ALA A 5 22.16 -11.88 12.38
C ALA A 5 21.25 -12.85 11.60
N SER A 6 21.42 -14.17 11.80
CA SER A 6 20.52 -15.16 11.21
C SER A 6 19.11 -15.04 11.78
N GLN A 7 18.99 -14.92 13.11
CA GLN A 7 17.69 -14.76 13.78
C GLN A 7 16.97 -13.47 13.36
N GLU A 8 17.71 -12.36 13.25
CA GLU A 8 17.16 -11.10 12.74
C GLU A 8 16.64 -11.26 11.30
N PHE A 9 17.45 -11.85 10.40
CA PHE A 9 17.05 -12.09 9.02
C PHE A 9 15.76 -12.92 8.93
N ASP A 10 15.68 -14.02 9.69
CA ASP A 10 14.52 -14.90 9.71
C ASP A 10 13.26 -14.18 10.24
N ALA A 11 13.39 -13.40 11.31
CA ALA A 11 12.30 -12.61 11.88
C ALA A 11 11.79 -11.54 10.88
N LEU A 12 12.69 -10.88 10.15
CA LEU A 12 12.33 -9.90 9.13
C LEU A 12 11.61 -10.56 7.95
N ARG A 13 12.09 -11.72 7.48
CA ARG A 13 11.44 -12.51 6.41
C ARG A 13 10.06 -13.01 6.83
N GLN A 14 9.91 -13.47 8.08
CA GLN A 14 8.61 -13.85 8.64
C GLN A 14 7.66 -12.65 8.69
N THR A 15 8.16 -11.47 9.04
CA THR A 15 7.38 -10.22 9.06
C THR A 15 6.94 -9.80 7.65
N ILE A 16 7.82 -9.93 6.65
CA ILE A 16 7.48 -9.69 5.24
C ILE A 16 6.36 -10.65 4.81
N ARG A 17 6.49 -11.95 5.11
CA ARG A 17 5.48 -12.96 4.75
C ARG A 17 4.13 -12.68 5.41
N SER A 18 4.10 -12.47 6.72
CA SER A 18 2.86 -12.24 7.48
C SER A 18 2.11 -10.99 6.98
N ARG A 19 2.81 -9.87 6.79
CA ARG A 19 2.21 -8.64 6.25
C ARG A 19 1.84 -8.76 4.77
N GLY A 20 2.62 -9.51 4.00
CA GLY A 20 2.32 -9.85 2.60
C GLY A 20 1.00 -10.60 2.45
N THR A 21 0.71 -11.52 3.37
CA THR A 21 -0.58 -12.23 3.46
C THR A 21 -1.70 -11.36 4.04
N ALA A 22 -1.42 -10.55 5.06
CA ALA A 22 -2.42 -9.69 5.69
C ALA A 22 -2.98 -8.65 4.71
N ARG A 23 -2.15 -8.11 3.80
CA ARG A 23 -2.55 -7.07 2.86
C ARG A 23 -3.76 -7.45 1.98
N PRO A 24 -3.77 -8.56 1.21
CA PRO A 24 -4.93 -8.96 0.43
C PRO A 24 -6.14 -9.33 1.30
N ILE A 25 -5.93 -9.89 2.50
CA ILE A 25 -7.02 -10.18 3.45
C ILE A 25 -7.71 -8.88 3.89
N MET A 26 -6.95 -7.88 4.34
CA MET A 26 -7.50 -6.59 4.76
C MET A 26 -8.21 -5.87 3.61
N PHE A 27 -7.67 -5.98 2.39
CA PHE A 27 -8.32 -5.47 1.20
C PHE A 27 -9.69 -6.13 0.95
N LEU A 28 -9.77 -7.46 0.98
CA LEU A 28 -11.03 -8.19 0.76
C LEU A 28 -12.06 -7.91 1.86
N VAL A 29 -11.64 -7.94 3.12
CA VAL A 29 -12.51 -7.63 4.27
C VAL A 29 -13.04 -6.20 4.15
N GLY A 30 -12.17 -5.22 3.92
CA GLY A 30 -12.60 -3.83 3.81
C GLY A 30 -13.51 -3.56 2.61
N LEU A 31 -13.28 -4.24 1.47
CA LEU A 31 -14.18 -4.15 0.32
C LEU A 31 -15.56 -4.75 0.62
N ALA A 32 -15.60 -5.90 1.31
CA ALA A 32 -16.86 -6.51 1.75
C ALA A 32 -17.61 -5.62 2.75
N THR A 33 -16.90 -5.04 3.73
CA THR A 33 -17.47 -4.08 4.68
C THR A 33 -18.00 -2.83 3.99
N TRP A 34 -17.26 -2.29 3.01
CA TRP A 34 -17.71 -1.16 2.21
C TRP A 34 -19.02 -1.49 1.48
N ALA A 35 -19.06 -2.61 0.75
CA ALA A 35 -20.23 -3.01 -0.03
C ALA A 35 -21.45 -3.24 0.86
N ALA A 36 -21.29 -3.93 1.99
CA ALA A 36 -22.37 -4.15 2.96
C ALA A 36 -22.89 -2.83 3.53
N THR A 37 -21.99 -1.90 3.87
CA THR A 37 -22.33 -0.58 4.42
C THR A 37 -23.09 0.26 3.39
N LEU A 38 -22.62 0.28 2.14
CA LEU A 38 -23.28 0.99 1.04
C LEU A 38 -24.68 0.43 0.81
N LEU A 39 -24.84 -0.89 0.74
CA LEU A 39 -26.14 -1.54 0.60
C LEU A 39 -27.08 -1.21 1.78
N ALA A 40 -26.58 -1.27 3.02
CA ALA A 40 -27.39 -0.93 4.19
C ALA A 40 -27.90 0.51 4.13
N ILE A 41 -27.07 1.47 3.72
CA ILE A 41 -27.49 2.87 3.59
C ILE A 41 -28.54 3.04 2.50
N LEU A 42 -28.32 2.43 1.33
CA LEU A 42 -29.25 2.50 0.20
C LEU A 42 -30.61 1.88 0.52
N LEU A 43 -30.62 0.78 1.27
CA LEU A 43 -31.84 0.05 1.59
C LEU A 43 -32.58 0.59 2.83
N LEU A 44 -31.87 1.11 3.83
CA LEU A 44 -32.44 1.39 5.15
C LEU A 44 -32.57 2.87 5.49
N LEU A 45 -31.60 3.70 5.09
CA LEU A 45 -31.49 5.07 5.60
C LEU A 45 -32.02 6.13 4.63
N GLN A 46 -32.04 5.84 3.32
CA GLN A 46 -32.49 6.76 2.25
C GLN A 46 -31.94 8.20 2.36
N ASN A 47 -30.82 8.38 3.09
CA ASN A 47 -30.20 9.66 3.36
C ASN A 47 -28.89 9.77 2.56
N PRO A 48 -28.81 10.65 1.55
CA PRO A 48 -27.61 10.80 0.72
C PRO A 48 -26.35 11.13 1.53
N ILE A 49 -26.46 11.87 2.65
CA ILE A 49 -25.32 12.25 3.49
C ILE A 49 -24.67 11.02 4.15
N ALA A 50 -25.45 9.97 4.42
CA ALA A 50 -24.94 8.74 5.03
C ALA A 50 -23.91 8.02 4.14
N SER A 51 -23.88 8.29 2.83
CA SER A 51 -22.90 7.75 1.88
C SER A 51 -21.44 8.15 2.15
N VAL A 52 -21.20 9.14 3.02
CA VAL A 52 -19.87 9.46 3.52
C VAL A 52 -19.30 8.29 4.34
N VAL A 53 -20.15 7.53 5.03
CA VAL A 53 -19.72 6.38 5.85
C VAL A 53 -19.01 5.31 5.01
N PRO A 54 -19.57 4.78 3.91
CA PRO A 54 -18.87 3.81 3.08
C PRO A 54 -17.61 4.40 2.42
N LEU A 55 -17.58 5.70 2.10
CA LEU A 55 -16.35 6.36 1.65
C LEU A 55 -15.25 6.32 2.72
N LEU A 56 -15.59 6.56 4.00
CA LEU A 56 -14.65 6.46 5.11
C LEU A 56 -14.15 5.02 5.31
N VAL A 57 -14.99 4.01 5.09
CA VAL A 57 -14.58 2.60 5.09
C VAL A 57 -13.54 2.35 4.00
N LEU A 58 -13.74 2.86 2.78
CA LEU A 58 -12.75 2.76 1.69
C LEU A 58 -11.44 3.46 2.05
N LEU A 59 -11.51 4.67 2.61
CA LEU A 59 -10.33 5.43 3.05
C LEU A 59 -9.52 4.66 4.09
N ALA A 60 -10.17 4.18 5.15
CA ALA A 60 -9.53 3.43 6.23
C ALA A 60 -8.90 2.12 5.71
N THR A 61 -9.60 1.41 4.82
CA THR A 61 -9.09 0.19 4.20
C THR A 61 -7.87 0.48 3.33
N PHE A 62 -7.94 1.52 2.49
CA PHE A 62 -6.83 1.94 1.63
C PHE A 62 -5.59 2.30 2.46
N GLU A 63 -5.76 3.10 3.52
CA GLU A 63 -4.68 3.51 4.41
C GLU A 63 -4.04 2.31 5.14
N THR A 64 -4.85 1.34 5.56
CA THR A 64 -4.37 0.11 6.17
C THR A 64 -3.53 -0.72 5.19
N VAL A 65 -4.04 -0.95 3.98
CA VAL A 65 -3.34 -1.67 2.90
C VAL A 65 -2.04 -0.94 2.53
N ARG A 66 -2.10 0.39 2.41
CA ARG A 66 -0.95 1.25 2.10
C ARG A 66 0.13 1.15 3.16
N SER A 67 -0.25 1.23 4.44
CA SER A 67 0.68 1.11 5.58
C SER A 67 1.36 -0.26 5.61
N LEU A 68 0.59 -1.35 5.43
CA LEU A 68 1.13 -2.71 5.35
C LEU A 68 2.14 -2.85 4.22
N HIS A 69 1.81 -2.36 3.02
CA HIS A 69 2.71 -2.43 1.87
C HIS A 69 4.01 -1.66 2.11
N LEU A 70 3.92 -0.39 2.53
CA LEU A 70 5.10 0.43 2.78
C LEU A 70 5.99 -0.16 3.89
N GLY A 71 5.38 -0.77 4.92
CA GLY A 71 6.09 -1.46 5.97
C GLY A 71 6.90 -2.65 5.46
N VAL A 72 6.30 -3.51 4.62
CA VAL A 72 7.00 -4.66 4.00
C VAL A 72 8.14 -4.19 3.11
N GLU A 73 7.85 -3.22 2.26
CA GLU A 73 8.81 -2.63 1.33
C GLU A 73 10.04 -2.06 2.04
N ARG A 74 9.84 -1.38 3.18
CA ARG A 74 10.95 -0.84 3.98
C ARG A 74 11.80 -1.95 4.60
N ILE A 75 11.17 -3.01 5.11
CA ILE A 75 11.89 -4.16 5.65
C ILE A 75 12.67 -4.86 4.54
N GLY A 76 12.07 -5.06 3.36
CA GLY A 76 12.75 -5.63 2.19
C GLY A 76 14.00 -4.84 1.79
N ARG A 77 13.91 -3.50 1.76
CA ARG A 77 15.07 -2.63 1.50
C ARG A 77 16.15 -2.72 2.58
N TYR A 78 15.77 -2.81 3.85
CA TYR A 78 16.71 -3.05 4.93
C TYR A 78 17.42 -4.39 4.75
N VAL A 79 16.67 -5.46 4.47
CA VAL A 79 17.22 -6.79 4.17
C VAL A 79 18.19 -6.74 2.99
N GLN A 80 17.79 -6.10 1.89
CA GLN A 80 18.64 -5.90 0.72
C GLN A 80 19.97 -5.24 1.08
N VAL A 81 19.93 -4.09 1.79
CA VAL A 81 21.13 -3.32 2.08
C VAL A 81 22.00 -3.98 3.17
N PHE A 82 21.43 -4.57 4.21
CA PHE A 82 22.21 -5.07 5.35
C PHE A 82 22.63 -6.54 5.22
N PHE A 83 21.87 -7.35 4.50
CA PHE A 83 22.10 -8.80 4.39
C PHE A 83 22.48 -9.27 2.98
N GLU A 84 22.09 -8.57 1.92
CA GLU A 84 22.38 -9.03 0.53
C GLU A 84 23.53 -8.24 -0.11
N GLU A 85 23.64 -6.92 0.12
CA GLU A 85 24.73 -6.09 -0.39
C GLU A 85 26.04 -6.34 0.39
N GLY A 86 27.19 -6.38 -0.29
CA GLY A 86 28.52 -6.36 0.36
C GLY A 86 28.85 -4.97 0.95
N VAL A 87 29.79 -4.90 1.90
CA VAL A 87 30.32 -3.62 2.43
C VAL A 87 31.67 -3.31 1.79
N GLY A 88 31.83 -2.12 1.22
CA GLY A 88 33.12 -1.69 0.65
C GLY A 88 33.59 -2.59 -0.49
N ASN A 89 34.82 -3.11 -0.40
CA ASN A 89 35.40 -4.05 -1.38
C ASN A 89 35.00 -5.51 -1.14
N GLN A 90 34.11 -5.80 -0.18
CA GLN A 90 33.62 -7.17 0.02
C GLN A 90 32.68 -7.55 -1.12
N ALA A 91 32.89 -8.76 -1.66
CA ALA A 91 31.97 -9.34 -2.63
C ALA A 91 30.54 -9.39 -2.05
N PRO A 92 29.49 -9.19 -2.88
CA PRO A 92 28.11 -9.40 -2.46
C PRO A 92 27.94 -10.76 -1.79
N VAL A 93 27.00 -10.87 -0.85
CA VAL A 93 26.71 -12.16 -0.21
C VAL A 93 26.31 -13.15 -1.30
N ALA A 94 27.03 -14.27 -1.39
CA ALA A 94 26.72 -15.33 -2.33
C ALA A 94 25.27 -15.79 -2.12
N ALA A 95 24.57 -16.06 -3.22
CA ALA A 95 23.14 -16.35 -3.30
C ALA A 95 22.61 -17.24 -2.14
N PRO A 96 21.37 -17.01 -1.67
CA PRO A 96 20.30 -16.30 -2.40
C PRO A 96 20.10 -14.82 -2.00
N ALA A 97 20.18 -13.92 -2.99
CA ALA A 97 19.93 -12.47 -2.87
C ALA A 97 18.61 -12.08 -3.56
N TRP A 98 17.49 -12.54 -3.00
CA TRP A 98 16.17 -12.40 -3.61
C TRP A 98 15.77 -10.95 -3.88
N GLU A 99 15.99 -10.03 -2.93
CA GLU A 99 15.59 -8.63 -3.10
C GLU A 99 16.37 -7.96 -4.24
N HIS A 100 17.67 -8.27 -4.32
CA HIS A 100 18.52 -7.82 -5.41
C HIS A 100 18.05 -8.39 -6.77
N THR A 101 17.77 -9.69 -6.85
CA THR A 101 17.28 -10.34 -8.07
C THR A 101 15.91 -9.78 -8.49
N ALA A 102 14.98 -9.60 -7.56
CA ALA A 102 13.66 -9.04 -7.83
C ALA A 102 13.75 -7.58 -8.34
N MET A 103 14.72 -6.81 -7.85
CA MET A 103 14.99 -5.46 -8.33
C MET A 103 15.48 -5.43 -9.78
N ILE A 104 16.36 -6.36 -10.16
CA ILE A 104 16.83 -6.50 -11.56
C ILE A 104 15.68 -6.96 -12.47
N PHE A 105 14.86 -7.88 -11.99
CA PHE A 105 13.73 -8.42 -12.75
C PHE A 105 12.66 -7.36 -13.06
N GLY A 106 12.33 -6.50 -12.08
CA GLY A 106 11.20 -5.56 -12.18
C GLY A 106 11.13 -4.72 -13.46
N PRO A 107 12.20 -3.98 -13.85
CA PRO A 107 12.22 -3.20 -15.09
C PRO A 107 12.02 -4.03 -16.37
N GLY A 108 12.42 -5.30 -16.37
CA GLY A 108 12.32 -6.21 -17.52
C GLY A 108 10.93 -6.84 -17.71
N ALA A 109 10.00 -6.65 -16.76
CA ALA A 109 8.66 -7.26 -16.80
C ALA A 109 7.53 -6.23 -16.59
N PRO A 110 7.41 -5.21 -17.47
CA PRO A 110 6.34 -4.21 -17.36
C PRO A 110 4.96 -4.87 -17.46
N GLY A 111 4.10 -4.64 -16.47
CA GLY A 111 2.74 -5.18 -16.42
C GLY A 111 2.59 -6.57 -15.79
N ALA A 112 3.69 -7.25 -15.44
CA ALA A 112 3.64 -8.58 -14.81
C ALA A 112 3.15 -8.57 -13.34
N GLY A 113 2.91 -7.38 -12.76
CA GLY A 113 2.51 -7.21 -11.37
C GLY A 113 1.12 -6.60 -11.22
N VAL A 114 0.32 -7.15 -10.30
CA VAL A 114 -0.90 -6.49 -9.80
C VAL A 114 -0.52 -5.16 -9.15
N HIS A 115 -1.34 -4.12 -9.33
CA HIS A 115 -1.07 -2.81 -8.73
C HIS A 115 -0.92 -2.94 -7.20
N PRO A 116 0.20 -2.54 -6.57
CA PRO A 116 0.50 -2.87 -5.16
C PRO A 116 -0.51 -2.39 -4.11
N PHE A 117 -1.28 -1.37 -4.48
CA PHE A 117 -2.33 -0.76 -3.66
C PHE A 117 -3.76 -1.13 -4.05
N PHE A 118 -3.96 -2.02 -5.03
CA PHE A 118 -5.29 -2.27 -5.62
C PHE A 118 -5.98 -0.97 -6.08
N GLN A 119 -5.18 0.04 -6.50
CA GLN A 119 -5.64 1.39 -6.80
C GLN A 119 -6.83 1.42 -7.78
N PRO A 120 -6.82 0.67 -8.91
CA PRO A 120 -7.95 0.66 -9.82
C PRO A 120 -9.27 0.25 -9.13
N VAL A 121 -9.21 -0.72 -8.20
CA VAL A 121 -10.40 -1.18 -7.48
C VAL A 121 -10.90 -0.13 -6.50
N PHE A 122 -10.02 0.52 -5.74
CA PHE A 122 -10.43 1.62 -4.85
C PHE A 122 -11.01 2.80 -5.62
N MET A 123 -10.45 3.13 -6.78
CA MET A 123 -10.99 4.20 -7.63
C MET A 123 -12.38 3.82 -8.16
N LEU A 124 -12.57 2.60 -8.66
CA LEU A 124 -13.88 2.11 -9.11
C LEU A 124 -14.90 2.07 -7.98
N ALA A 125 -14.51 1.59 -6.79
CA ALA A 125 -15.39 1.57 -5.61
C ALA A 125 -15.78 3.00 -5.18
N THR A 126 -14.84 3.95 -5.23
CA THR A 126 -15.13 5.36 -4.94
C THR A 126 -16.10 5.97 -5.96
N LEU A 127 -15.92 5.65 -7.24
CA LEU A 127 -16.85 6.10 -8.29
C LEU A 127 -18.23 5.47 -8.14
N ALA A 128 -18.31 4.17 -7.82
CA ALA A 128 -19.57 3.50 -7.53
C ALA A 128 -20.28 4.12 -6.31
N ASN A 129 -19.51 4.44 -5.26
CA ASN A 129 -20.01 5.14 -4.08
C ASN A 129 -20.56 6.52 -4.42
N LEU A 130 -19.88 7.28 -5.28
CA LEU A 130 -20.33 8.58 -5.75
C LEU A 130 -21.59 8.47 -6.61
N LEU A 131 -21.68 7.47 -7.51
CA LEU A 131 -22.86 7.25 -8.34
C LEU A 131 -24.10 6.95 -7.49
N ALA A 132 -23.95 6.16 -6.43
CA ALA A 132 -25.05 5.86 -5.50
C ALA A 132 -25.65 7.13 -4.86
N VAL A 133 -24.86 8.18 -4.74
CA VAL A 133 -25.28 9.50 -4.23
C VAL A 133 -25.91 10.39 -5.29
N LEU A 134 -25.43 10.32 -6.53
CA LEU A 134 -25.88 11.19 -7.60
C LEU A 134 -27.22 10.75 -8.19
N LEU A 135 -27.53 9.44 -8.16
CA LEU A 135 -28.76 8.88 -8.74
C LEU A 135 -30.06 9.46 -8.15
N PRO A 136 -30.18 9.70 -6.83
CA PRO A 136 -31.35 10.35 -6.25
C PRO A 136 -31.52 11.85 -6.57
N ALA A 137 -30.63 12.45 -7.39
CA ALA A 137 -30.62 13.88 -7.71
C ALA A 137 -30.57 14.79 -6.46
N PRO A 138 -29.43 14.79 -5.72
CA PRO A 138 -29.29 15.52 -4.46
C PRO A 138 -29.39 17.04 -4.64
N LEU A 139 -29.73 17.75 -3.56
CA LEU A 139 -29.69 19.21 -3.54
C LEU A 139 -28.25 19.71 -3.76
N LEU A 140 -28.07 20.95 -4.24
CA LEU A 140 -26.73 21.51 -4.53
C LEU A 140 -25.78 21.45 -3.31
N VAL A 141 -26.29 21.71 -2.11
CA VAL A 141 -25.50 21.67 -0.86
C VAL A 141 -25.07 20.24 -0.53
N GLU A 142 -25.96 19.27 -0.69
CA GLU A 142 -25.65 17.84 -0.51
C GLU A 142 -24.63 17.39 -1.55
N MET A 143 -24.80 17.82 -2.81
CA MET A 143 -23.87 17.52 -3.89
C MET A 143 -22.46 18.05 -3.59
N ALA A 144 -22.32 19.28 -3.11
CA ALA A 144 -21.00 19.81 -2.73
C ALA A 144 -20.38 19.04 -1.56
N THR A 145 -21.18 18.78 -0.52
CA THR A 145 -20.77 18.05 0.69
C THR A 145 -20.29 16.63 0.36
N LEU A 146 -20.86 16.01 -0.67
CA LEU A 146 -20.55 14.66 -1.09
C LEU A 146 -19.46 14.61 -2.15
N LEU A 147 -19.44 15.52 -3.13
CA LEU A 147 -18.46 15.50 -4.21
C LEU A 147 -17.04 15.79 -3.73
N VAL A 148 -16.88 16.78 -2.85
CA VAL A 148 -15.56 17.20 -2.33
C VAL A 148 -14.78 16.05 -1.69
N PRO A 149 -15.32 15.27 -0.73
CA PRO A 149 -14.57 14.19 -0.10
C PRO A 149 -14.25 13.05 -1.08
N HIS A 150 -15.13 12.75 -2.05
CA HIS A 150 -14.85 11.74 -3.07
C HIS A 150 -13.68 12.15 -3.98
N VAL A 151 -13.70 13.39 -4.48
CA VAL A 151 -12.62 13.94 -5.30
C VAL A 151 -11.32 13.98 -4.49
N ALA A 152 -11.38 14.44 -3.23
CA ALA A 152 -10.22 14.46 -2.34
C ALA A 152 -9.63 13.06 -2.16
N PHE A 153 -10.45 12.04 -1.98
CA PHE A 153 -9.99 10.66 -1.84
C PHE A 153 -9.35 10.12 -3.14
N LEU A 154 -9.94 10.38 -4.30
CA LEU A 154 -9.33 10.02 -5.60
C LEU A 154 -7.96 10.68 -5.80
N VAL A 155 -7.86 11.98 -5.51
CA VAL A 155 -6.60 12.73 -5.58
C VAL A 155 -5.58 12.14 -4.60
N TRP A 156 -6.00 11.79 -3.39
CA TRP A 156 -5.15 11.16 -2.38
C TRP A 156 -4.57 9.82 -2.85
N ILE A 157 -5.38 8.95 -3.45
CA ILE A 157 -4.92 7.66 -4.01
C ILE A 157 -3.82 7.89 -5.06
N ILE A 158 -4.05 8.83 -5.98
CA ILE A 158 -3.10 9.17 -7.05
C ILE A 158 -1.79 9.72 -6.47
N HIS A 159 -1.91 10.61 -5.49
CA HIS A 159 -0.75 11.21 -4.80
C HIS A 159 0.10 10.15 -4.10
N CYS A 160 -0.53 9.22 -3.38
CA CYS A 160 0.13 8.11 -2.71
C CYS A 160 0.93 7.23 -3.69
N ASN A 161 0.35 6.90 -4.84
CA ASN A 161 1.04 6.11 -5.87
C ASN A 161 2.28 6.84 -6.41
N ARG A 162 2.15 8.14 -6.73
CA ARG A 162 3.27 8.96 -7.22
C ARG A 162 4.40 9.04 -6.20
N LYS A 163 4.08 9.23 -4.91
CA LYS A 163 5.09 9.27 -3.84
C LYS A 163 5.82 7.94 -3.66
N MET A 164 5.09 6.82 -3.68
CA MET A 164 5.67 5.49 -3.51
C MET A 164 6.76 5.19 -4.55
N ARG A 165 6.53 5.54 -5.83
CA ARG A 165 7.53 5.30 -6.90
C ARG A 165 8.87 5.97 -6.62
N LYS A 166 8.86 7.16 -6.00
CA LYS A 166 10.08 7.90 -5.64
C LYS A 166 10.69 7.39 -4.33
N GLN A 167 9.86 6.91 -3.41
CA GLN A 167 10.27 6.52 -2.06
C GLN A 167 11.29 5.38 -2.04
N ARG A 168 11.19 4.41 -2.96
CA ARG A 168 12.12 3.25 -3.01
C ARG A 168 13.59 3.69 -3.12
N ALA A 169 13.89 4.57 -4.07
CA ALA A 169 15.26 5.05 -4.30
C ALA A 169 15.79 5.85 -3.09
N ILE A 170 14.94 6.70 -2.51
CA ILE A 170 15.28 7.52 -1.34
C ILE A 170 15.60 6.64 -0.12
N GLU A 171 14.76 5.65 0.16
CA GLU A 171 14.96 4.76 1.32
C GLU A 171 16.20 3.87 1.14
N LEU A 172 16.46 3.34 -0.06
CA LEU A 172 17.70 2.59 -0.33
C LEU A 172 18.95 3.43 -0.11
N ALA A 173 18.97 4.66 -0.67
CA ALA A 173 20.09 5.57 -0.47
C ALA A 173 20.32 5.86 1.02
N ARG A 174 19.25 6.09 1.78
CA ARG A 174 19.32 6.36 3.21
C ARG A 174 19.80 5.14 4.02
N PHE A 175 19.34 3.94 3.70
CA PHE A 175 19.84 2.73 4.36
C PHE A 175 21.33 2.50 4.09
N ARG A 176 21.80 2.74 2.86
CA ARG A 176 23.23 2.63 2.53
C ARG A 176 24.08 3.63 3.31
N GLN A 177 23.62 4.88 3.43
CA GLN A 177 24.27 5.90 4.27
C GLN A 177 24.35 5.48 5.74
N ILE A 178 23.26 4.92 6.28
CA ILE A 178 23.23 4.42 7.66
C ILE A 178 24.23 3.27 7.82
N ARG A 179 24.24 2.31 6.89
CA ARG A 179 25.15 1.17 6.93
C ARG A 179 26.62 1.59 6.86
N SER A 180 26.96 2.56 6.00
CA SER A 180 28.33 3.06 5.91
C SER A 180 28.76 3.81 7.17
N ALA A 181 27.86 4.57 7.79
CA ALA A 181 28.14 5.26 9.06
C ALA A 181 28.33 4.27 10.23
N LEU A 182 27.64 3.13 10.23
CA LEU A 182 27.79 2.08 11.25
C LEU A 182 29.07 1.23 11.07
N ALA A 183 29.72 1.30 9.91
CA ALA A 183 30.94 0.56 9.60
C ALA A 183 32.23 1.33 9.89
N GLN A 184 32.11 2.60 10.30
CA GLN A 184 33.21 3.46 10.76
C GLN A 184 33.39 3.31 12.27
#